data_AF-R5GBR1-F1
#
_entry.id   AF-R5GBR1-F1
#
_cell.length_a   1.000
_cell.length_b   1.000
_cell.length_c   1.000
_cell.angle_alpha   90.00
_cell.angle_beta   90.00
_cell.angle_gamma   90.00
#
_symmetry.space_group_name_H-M   'P 1'
#
loop_
_entity.id
_entity.type
_entity.pdbx_description
1 polymer ?
#
loop_
_entity_poly.entity_id
_entity_poly.type
_entity_poly.pdbx_seq_one_letter_code
_entity_poly.pdbx_strand_id
1 'polypeptide(L)'
;MKLNVLLFIATALMAVACKYVEYPNIQTPIELPEVAKVEVVVIEGHLHGTYGFHQTADAKGQKYMRRFHRFIFEKGPDGSMILSPTSEQRLCAVGGIGEHDPKINNDSELSKKIAIAYGFWVEYYDAQGNQITDKVLGGDHSKRLQHFFTVSDTHPTFDGDKNEVDKYKESADFITYIYCDTDPLSARIKDGAKVVGSTNPIGYKGYLGFSVPRSECSLHITLCDLTSIGKLSSGSPYRYYQIPTQGEKLVELTLPVTIFAHGYEAVEHYELENMTESDMKYLNSIAHAYGITQKEALDEILIRLHDDSEHTDSGYWF
;
A
#
# COMPACT_ATOMS: atom_id res chain seq x y z
N MET A 1 49.95 66.43 -2.03
CA MET A 1 48.51 66.24 -1.75
C MET A 1 47.88 65.45 -2.89
N LYS A 2 47.81 64.12 -2.74
CA LYS A 2 46.99 63.24 -3.56
C LYS A 2 46.17 62.37 -2.60
N LEU A 3 44.88 62.39 -2.83
CA LEU A 3 43.81 61.76 -2.08
C LEU A 3 43.84 60.25 -2.36
N ASN A 4 44.02 59.41 -1.34
CA ASN A 4 43.73 57.98 -1.43
C ASN A 4 42.55 57.68 -0.51
N VAL A 5 41.38 57.54 -1.13
CA VAL A 5 40.17 57.02 -0.51
C VAL A 5 40.35 55.50 -0.41
N LEU A 6 40.54 54.98 0.79
CA LEU A 6 40.45 53.54 1.05
C LEU A 6 38.98 53.22 1.39
N LEU A 7 38.30 52.58 0.44
CA LEU A 7 36.96 52.04 0.59
C LEU A 7 37.04 50.74 1.40
N PHE A 8 36.58 50.76 2.66
CA PHE A 8 36.37 49.54 3.45
C PHE A 8 35.09 48.85 2.95
N ILE A 9 35.25 47.77 2.18
CA ILE A 9 34.16 46.83 1.90
C ILE A 9 34.08 45.89 3.10
N ALA A 10 33.09 46.10 3.96
CA ALA A 10 32.72 45.13 4.99
C ALA A 10 31.97 43.97 4.32
N THR A 11 32.66 42.86 4.09
CA THR A 11 32.02 41.58 3.73
C THR A 11 31.35 41.01 4.97
N ALA A 12 30.03 41.21 5.06
CA ALA A 12 29.20 40.47 6.01
C ALA A 12 29.14 39.00 5.57
N LEU A 13 29.93 38.14 6.20
CA LEU A 13 29.73 36.70 6.16
C LEU A 13 28.41 36.39 6.88
N MET A 14 27.32 36.23 6.13
CA MET A 14 26.14 35.55 6.64
C MET A 14 26.50 34.08 6.83
N ALA A 15 26.83 33.71 8.07
CA ALA A 15 26.83 32.32 8.49
C ALA A 15 25.39 31.82 8.39
N VAL A 16 25.08 31.06 7.34
CA VAL A 16 23.88 30.23 7.29
C VAL A 16 24.09 29.17 8.36
N ALA A 17 23.50 29.38 9.53
CA ALA A 17 23.40 28.34 10.54
C ALA A 17 22.50 27.24 9.95
N CYS A 18 23.12 26.22 9.35
CA CYS A 18 22.48 24.92 9.21
C CYS A 18 22.06 24.52 10.63
N LYS A 19 20.76 24.60 10.92
CA LYS A 19 20.21 23.93 12.10
C LYS A 19 20.48 22.45 11.91
N TYR A 20 21.59 21.98 12.47
CA TYR A 20 21.74 20.57 12.78
C TYR A 20 20.55 20.23 13.67
N VAL A 21 19.65 19.39 13.16
CA VAL A 21 18.67 18.72 14.00
C VAL A 21 19.50 17.78 14.86
N GLU A 22 19.64 18.10 16.15
CA GLU A 22 20.20 17.17 17.12
C GLU A 22 19.34 15.90 17.10
N TYR A 23 19.89 14.80 16.60
CA TYR A 23 19.29 13.49 16.78
C TYR A 23 19.46 13.13 18.25
N PRO A 24 18.37 12.85 18.99
CA PRO A 24 18.47 12.51 20.40
C PRO A 24 19.38 11.29 20.57
N ASN A 25 20.31 11.44 21.51
CA ASN A 25 21.23 10.43 22.00
C ASN A 25 20.46 9.13 22.33
N ILE A 26 20.75 8.08 21.56
CA ILE A 26 20.31 6.67 21.69
C ILE A 26 19.25 6.47 22.79
N GLN A 27 17.97 6.59 22.41
CA GLN A 27 16.92 5.92 23.18
C GLN A 27 17.17 4.41 23.07
N THR A 28 17.02 3.69 24.17
CA THR A 28 17.24 2.23 24.25
C THR A 28 16.54 1.51 23.08
N PRO A 29 17.18 0.50 22.45
CA PRO A 29 16.58 -0.29 21.38
C PRO A 29 15.17 -0.76 21.74
N ILE A 30 14.28 -0.83 20.75
CA ILE A 30 12.92 -1.30 20.98
C ILE A 30 12.93 -2.80 21.26
N GLU A 31 12.43 -3.18 22.43
CA GLU A 31 12.04 -4.56 22.68
C GLU A 31 10.61 -4.77 22.19
N LEU A 32 10.46 -5.51 21.09
CA LEU A 32 9.14 -5.95 20.65
C LEU A 32 8.66 -7.13 21.50
N PRO A 33 7.35 -7.23 21.80
CA PRO A 33 6.79 -8.48 22.28
C PRO A 33 7.01 -9.57 21.23
N GLU A 34 7.06 -10.83 21.66
CA GLU A 34 7.27 -11.94 20.74
C GLU A 34 6.09 -12.05 19.75
N VAL A 35 6.36 -11.76 18.47
CA VAL A 35 5.42 -11.94 17.37
C VAL A 35 5.54 -13.37 16.86
N ALA A 36 4.44 -14.13 16.82
CA ALA A 36 4.42 -15.48 16.24
C ALA A 36 3.76 -15.53 14.86
N LYS A 37 2.83 -14.61 14.61
CA LYS A 37 2.05 -14.53 13.37
C LYS A 37 1.77 -13.08 13.02
N VAL A 38 1.79 -12.78 11.73
CA VAL A 38 1.38 -11.49 11.17
C VAL A 38 0.27 -11.73 10.15
N GLU A 39 -0.79 -10.96 10.22
CA GLU A 39 -1.87 -10.99 9.24
C GLU A 39 -1.86 -9.68 8.46
N VAL A 40 -1.77 -9.78 7.14
CA VAL A 40 -1.92 -8.66 6.23
C VAL A 40 -3.31 -8.76 5.60
N VAL A 41 -4.10 -7.72 5.76
CA VAL A 41 -5.44 -7.65 5.16
C VAL A 41 -5.44 -6.62 4.05
N VAL A 42 -6.03 -6.98 2.91
CA VAL A 42 -6.16 -6.13 1.73
C VAL A 42 -7.61 -6.18 1.28
N ILE A 43 -8.25 -5.03 1.09
CA ILE A 43 -9.62 -4.95 0.58
C ILE A 43 -9.73 -4.00 -0.61
N GLU A 44 -10.32 -4.47 -1.71
CA GLU A 44 -10.66 -3.64 -2.88
C GLU A 44 -11.73 -2.59 -2.50
N GLY A 45 -11.54 -1.35 -2.95
CA GLY A 45 -12.50 -0.27 -2.77
C GLY A 45 -12.19 0.94 -3.65
N HIS A 46 -12.79 2.08 -3.30
CA HIS A 46 -12.59 3.35 -4.00
C HIS A 46 -12.62 4.53 -3.04
N LEU A 47 -12.15 5.69 -3.50
CA LEU A 47 -11.93 6.87 -2.66
C LEU A 47 -12.82 8.05 -3.08
N HIS A 48 -13.56 8.60 -2.14
CA HIS A 48 -14.23 9.90 -2.20
C HIS A 48 -13.40 10.94 -1.41
N GLY A 49 -12.30 11.40 -2.01
CA GLY A 49 -11.31 12.24 -1.35
C GLY A 49 -10.23 11.44 -0.62
N THR A 50 -9.25 12.12 -0.01
CA THR A 50 -8.03 11.45 0.50
C THR A 50 -8.29 10.37 1.55
N TYR A 51 -9.34 10.52 2.38
CA TYR A 51 -9.63 9.57 3.47
C TYR A 51 -11.05 8.99 3.44
N GLY A 52 -11.83 9.25 2.38
CA GLY A 52 -13.18 8.72 2.23
C GLY A 52 -13.19 7.39 1.50
N PHE A 53 -12.66 6.33 2.11
CA PHE A 53 -12.60 5.01 1.48
C PHE A 53 -13.90 4.23 1.65
N HIS A 54 -14.50 3.86 0.53
CA HIS A 54 -15.62 2.94 0.49
C HIS A 54 -15.10 1.57 0.07
N GLN A 55 -15.18 0.64 1.02
CA GLN A 55 -14.87 -0.76 0.74
C GLN A 55 -15.98 -1.38 -0.11
N THR A 56 -15.61 -2.29 -0.99
CA THR A 56 -16.58 -3.04 -1.79
C THR A 56 -16.72 -4.44 -1.22
N ALA A 57 -17.92 -4.79 -0.76
CA ALA A 57 -18.20 -6.12 -0.22
C ALA A 57 -18.07 -7.20 -1.30
N ASP A 58 -17.87 -8.45 -0.88
CA ASP A 58 -17.96 -9.60 -1.78
C ASP A 58 -19.40 -9.75 -2.26
N ALA A 59 -19.57 -9.97 -3.56
CA ALA A 59 -20.88 -10.22 -4.13
C ALA A 59 -21.44 -11.56 -3.64
N LYS A 60 -22.76 -11.62 -3.42
CA LYS A 60 -23.38 -12.85 -2.92
C LYS A 60 -23.21 -14.00 -3.93
N GLY A 61 -22.62 -15.10 -3.47
CA GLY A 61 -22.39 -16.30 -4.29
C GLY A 61 -21.07 -16.28 -5.07
N GLN A 62 -20.26 -15.25 -4.88
CA GLN A 62 -18.94 -15.13 -5.47
C GLN A 62 -17.97 -16.17 -4.91
N LYS A 63 -17.20 -16.83 -5.78
CA LYS A 63 -16.33 -17.95 -5.42
C LYS A 63 -14.85 -17.60 -5.51
N TYR A 64 -14.44 -16.94 -6.59
CA TYR A 64 -13.02 -16.79 -6.94
C TYR A 64 -12.52 -15.37 -6.75
N MET A 65 -13.19 -14.39 -7.34
CA MET A 65 -12.72 -13.00 -7.35
C MET A 65 -13.17 -12.26 -6.08
N ARG A 66 -12.84 -12.78 -4.90
CA ARG A 66 -13.14 -12.06 -3.65
C ARG A 66 -12.38 -10.74 -3.60
N ARG A 67 -12.92 -9.77 -2.87
CA ARG A 67 -12.39 -8.42 -2.69
C ARG A 67 -11.68 -8.26 -1.35
N PHE A 68 -12.04 -9.07 -0.36
CA PHE A 68 -11.39 -9.10 0.95
C PHE A 68 -10.38 -10.25 0.99
N HIS A 69 -9.11 -9.90 1.18
CA HIS A 69 -8.00 -10.84 1.17
C HIS A 69 -7.29 -10.87 2.52
N ARG A 70 -6.97 -12.07 3.00
CA ARG A 70 -6.18 -12.27 4.23
C ARG A 70 -4.93 -13.09 3.92
N PHE A 71 -3.77 -12.49 4.19
CA PHE A 71 -2.48 -13.15 4.07
C PHE A 71 -1.89 -13.41 5.45
N ILE A 72 -1.71 -14.69 5.79
CA ILE A 72 -1.17 -15.12 7.08
C ILE A 72 0.31 -15.45 6.93
N PHE A 73 1.14 -14.75 7.68
CA PHE A 73 2.57 -15.00 7.80
C PHE A 73 2.86 -15.63 9.16
N GLU A 74 3.68 -16.67 9.17
CA GLU A 74 4.06 -17.42 10.37
C GLU A 74 5.59 -17.47 10.47
N LYS A 75 6.11 -17.61 11.69
CA LYS A 75 7.55 -17.79 11.88
C LYS A 75 8.03 -19.10 11.23
N GLY A 76 8.99 -18.97 10.30
CA GLY A 76 9.74 -20.08 9.73
C GLY A 76 10.82 -20.61 10.68
N PRO A 77 11.52 -21.69 10.28
CA PRO A 77 12.55 -22.34 11.12
C PRO A 77 13.73 -21.45 11.48
N ASP A 78 14.04 -20.45 10.66
CA ASP A 78 15.12 -19.47 10.87
C ASP A 78 14.64 -18.20 11.60
N GLY A 79 13.37 -18.16 12.00
CA GLY A 79 12.75 -17.00 12.65
C GLY A 79 12.21 -15.94 11.69
N SER A 80 12.40 -16.09 10.37
CA SER A 80 11.80 -15.19 9.37
C SER A 80 10.28 -15.36 9.30
N MET A 81 9.55 -14.33 8.87
CA MET A 81 8.11 -14.44 8.62
C MET A 81 7.88 -14.95 7.21
N ILE A 82 7.26 -16.13 7.08
CA ILE A 82 6.96 -16.78 5.80
C ILE A 82 5.46 -16.79 5.55
N LEU A 83 5.03 -16.56 4.30
CA LEU A 83 3.63 -16.71 3.92
C LEU A 83 3.19 -18.16 4.14
N SER A 84 2.18 -18.36 4.99
CA SER A 84 1.70 -19.70 5.34
C SER A 84 1.15 -20.39 4.10
N PRO A 85 1.47 -21.68 3.85
CA PRO A 85 0.97 -22.40 2.67
C PRO A 85 -0.56 -22.63 2.72
N THR A 86 -1.19 -22.41 3.88
CA THR A 86 -2.64 -22.51 4.07
C THR A 86 -3.38 -21.18 3.89
N SER A 87 -2.63 -20.09 3.74
CA SER A 87 -3.14 -18.74 3.47
C SER A 87 -3.55 -18.59 2.00
N GLU A 88 -4.18 -17.47 1.65
CA GLU A 88 -4.08 -16.95 0.29
C GLU A 88 -2.60 -16.81 -0.11
N GLN A 89 -2.26 -17.22 -1.33
CA GLN A 89 -0.87 -17.30 -1.80
C GLN A 89 -0.46 -16.12 -2.69
N ARG A 90 -1.44 -15.30 -3.11
CA ARG A 90 -1.25 -14.21 -4.06
C ARG A 90 -2.40 -13.22 -3.95
N LEU A 91 -2.09 -11.94 -4.05
CA LEU A 91 -3.09 -10.90 -4.29
C LEU A 91 -3.34 -10.77 -5.79
N CYS A 92 -4.56 -11.06 -6.24
CA CYS A 92 -5.00 -10.79 -7.61
C CYS A 92 -5.71 -9.44 -7.66
N ALA A 93 -5.01 -8.42 -8.14
CA ALA A 93 -5.45 -7.03 -8.15
C ALA A 93 -5.75 -6.55 -9.57
N VAL A 94 -6.61 -5.54 -9.68
CA VAL A 94 -6.61 -4.59 -10.80
C VAL A 94 -5.75 -3.38 -10.46
N GLY A 95 -5.16 -2.75 -11.47
CA GLY A 95 -4.31 -1.57 -11.33
C GLY A 95 -4.60 -0.53 -12.41
N GLY A 96 -3.64 0.32 -12.68
CA GLY A 96 -3.76 1.40 -13.66
C GLY A 96 -3.76 2.77 -13.02
N ILE A 97 -3.25 3.74 -13.79
CA ILE A 97 -3.30 5.15 -13.44
C ILE A 97 -4.70 5.65 -13.77
N GLY A 98 -5.37 6.29 -12.81
CA GLY A 98 -6.69 6.87 -13.03
C GLY A 98 -6.67 7.90 -14.17
N GLU A 99 -7.71 7.93 -14.99
CA GLU A 99 -7.89 8.99 -15.97
C GLU A 99 -8.49 10.21 -15.25
N HIS A 100 -7.95 11.41 -15.53
CA HIS A 100 -8.58 12.63 -15.02
C HIS A 100 -9.85 12.91 -15.81
N ASP A 101 -11.00 12.48 -15.28
CA ASP A 101 -12.31 12.96 -15.72
C ASP A 101 -12.93 13.89 -14.65
N PRO A 102 -13.04 15.21 -14.91
CA PRO A 102 -13.68 16.17 -14.02
C PRO A 102 -15.21 15.99 -13.88
N LYS A 103 -15.81 14.98 -14.52
CA LYS A 103 -17.21 14.56 -14.27
C LYS A 103 -17.32 13.37 -13.32
N ILE A 104 -16.23 12.61 -13.14
CA ILE A 104 -16.20 11.36 -12.35
C ILE A 104 -15.42 11.56 -11.04
N ASN A 105 -14.30 12.30 -11.06
CA ASN A 105 -13.37 12.43 -9.93
C ASN A 105 -13.04 13.90 -9.66
N ASN A 106 -13.83 14.57 -8.82
CA ASN A 106 -13.66 16.01 -8.55
C ASN A 106 -12.60 16.38 -7.52
N ASP A 107 -12.10 15.48 -6.66
CA ASP A 107 -11.49 15.99 -5.41
C ASP A 107 -10.34 15.19 -4.76
N SER A 108 -9.56 14.40 -5.50
CA SER A 108 -8.22 14.07 -4.99
C SER A 108 -7.16 13.91 -6.08
N GLU A 109 -5.99 14.52 -5.88
CA GLU A 109 -4.79 14.27 -6.70
C GLU A 109 -4.38 12.78 -6.68
N LEU A 110 -4.91 12.02 -5.72
CA LEU A 110 -4.69 10.60 -5.56
C LEU A 110 -5.57 9.76 -6.48
N SER A 111 -6.87 10.07 -6.63
CA SER A 111 -7.77 9.37 -7.58
C SER A 111 -7.36 9.60 -9.04
N LYS A 112 -6.51 10.60 -9.31
CA LYS A 112 -5.82 10.79 -10.59
C LYS A 112 -4.60 9.88 -10.79
N LYS A 113 -4.13 9.22 -9.72
CA LYS A 113 -2.92 8.37 -9.72
C LYS A 113 -3.22 6.89 -9.61
N ILE A 114 -4.35 6.53 -8.99
CA ILE A 114 -4.77 5.14 -8.81
C ILE A 114 -6.18 4.97 -9.36
N ALA A 115 -6.37 4.04 -10.31
CA ALA A 115 -7.69 3.71 -10.84
C ALA A 115 -8.56 3.03 -9.76
N ILE A 116 -7.94 2.16 -8.95
CA ILE A 116 -8.56 1.42 -7.84
C ILE A 116 -7.68 1.52 -6.61
N ALA A 117 -8.30 1.67 -5.45
CA ALA A 117 -7.61 1.75 -4.16
C ALA A 117 -7.86 0.47 -3.35
N TYR A 118 -6.84 0.01 -2.64
CA TYR A 118 -6.94 -1.10 -1.71
C TYR A 118 -6.75 -0.61 -0.29
N GLY A 119 -7.76 -0.79 0.55
CA GLY A 119 -7.60 -0.64 1.99
C GLY A 119 -6.64 -1.71 2.50
N PHE A 120 -5.67 -1.32 3.31
CA PHE A 120 -4.59 -2.18 3.77
C PHE A 120 -4.38 -2.02 5.27
N TRP A 121 -4.18 -3.12 5.99
CA TRP A 121 -3.67 -3.07 7.36
C TRP A 121 -2.92 -4.35 7.79
N VAL A 122 -2.13 -4.24 8.86
CA VAL A 122 -1.27 -5.32 9.39
C VAL A 122 -1.58 -5.59 10.86
N GLU A 123 -1.95 -6.82 11.19
CA GLU A 123 -2.19 -7.26 12.56
C GLU A 123 -1.09 -8.21 13.05
N TYR A 124 -0.68 -8.04 14.31
CA TYR A 124 0.34 -8.85 14.97
C TYR A 124 -0.29 -9.75 16.01
N TYR A 125 0.18 -10.99 16.10
CA TYR A 125 -0.32 -11.96 17.08
C TYR A 125 0.82 -12.67 17.81
N ASP A 126 0.59 -12.98 19.08
CA ASP A 126 1.47 -13.84 19.88
C ASP A 126 1.26 -15.33 19.58
N ALA A 127 2.06 -16.20 20.20
CA ALA A 127 1.99 -17.65 20.01
C ALA A 127 0.70 -18.29 20.56
N GLN A 128 -0.06 -17.58 21.41
CA GLN A 128 -1.36 -18.02 21.90
C GLN A 128 -2.50 -17.57 20.98
N GLY A 129 -2.19 -16.77 19.94
CA GLY A 129 -3.14 -16.21 19.00
C GLY A 129 -3.83 -14.93 19.49
N ASN A 130 -3.35 -14.30 20.56
CA ASN A 130 -3.88 -13.00 20.97
C ASN A 130 -3.36 -11.91 20.03
N GLN A 131 -4.24 -10.99 19.63
CA GLN A 131 -3.84 -9.81 18.88
C GLN A 131 -3.04 -8.86 19.80
N ILE A 132 -1.84 -8.50 19.35
CA ILE A 132 -0.85 -7.70 20.09
C ILE A 132 -0.39 -6.46 19.30
N THR A 133 -1.11 -6.07 18.25
CA THR A 133 -0.75 -4.94 17.37
C THR A 133 -0.52 -3.65 18.14
N ASP A 134 -1.39 -3.30 19.07
CA ASP A 134 -1.21 -2.10 19.91
C ASP A 134 0.03 -2.20 20.83
N LYS A 135 0.46 -3.41 21.21
CA LYS A 135 1.71 -3.61 21.99
C LYS A 135 2.95 -3.51 21.10
N VAL A 136 2.85 -3.91 19.83
CA VAL A 136 3.95 -3.84 18.86
C VAL A 136 4.12 -2.41 18.37
N LEU A 137 3.04 -1.75 17.96
CA LEU A 137 3.06 -0.49 17.22
C LEU A 137 2.57 0.74 18.00
N GLY A 138 1.82 0.54 19.09
CA GLY A 138 1.20 1.62 19.85
C GLY A 138 2.16 2.34 20.81
N GLY A 139 1.61 3.25 21.61
CA GLY A 139 2.37 3.96 22.65
C GLY A 139 3.63 4.66 22.12
N ASP A 140 4.76 4.48 22.80
CA ASP A 140 6.05 5.06 22.37
C ASP A 140 6.68 4.36 21.16
N HIS A 141 6.25 3.13 20.81
CA HIS A 141 6.71 2.47 19.59
C HIS A 141 6.20 3.21 18.35
N SER A 142 5.00 3.79 18.42
CA SER A 142 4.40 4.58 17.33
C SER A 142 5.24 5.79 16.90
N LYS A 143 6.15 6.28 17.74
CA LYS A 143 7.04 7.41 17.46
C LYS A 143 8.34 6.98 16.76
N ARG A 144 8.64 5.69 16.74
CA ARG A 144 9.95 5.13 16.38
C ARG A 144 9.87 4.04 15.30
N LEU A 145 8.73 3.35 15.20
CA LEU A 145 8.50 2.29 14.23
C LEU A 145 7.73 2.76 12.99
N GLN A 146 8.15 2.31 11.81
CA GLN A 146 7.45 2.58 10.55
C GLN A 146 7.53 1.36 9.62
N HIS A 147 6.40 1.02 8.99
CA HIS A 147 6.38 0.09 7.86
C HIS A 147 6.73 0.79 6.57
N PHE A 148 7.50 0.12 5.74
CA PHE A 148 7.86 0.52 4.39
C PHE A 148 7.31 -0.49 3.39
N PHE A 149 7.05 0.00 2.18
CA PHE A 149 6.42 -0.73 1.09
C PHE A 149 7.28 -0.57 -0.16
N THR A 150 7.84 -1.66 -0.66
CA THR A 150 8.65 -1.68 -1.87
C THR A 150 8.22 -2.83 -2.77
N VAL A 151 8.62 -2.79 -4.03
CA VAL A 151 8.38 -3.87 -4.99
C VAL A 151 9.68 -4.39 -5.56
N SER A 152 9.68 -5.68 -5.91
CA SER A 152 10.73 -6.32 -6.69
C SER A 152 10.12 -7.34 -7.65
N ASP A 153 10.99 -8.01 -8.42
CA ASP A 153 10.60 -9.06 -9.38
C ASP A 153 9.49 -8.63 -10.35
N THR A 154 9.45 -7.34 -10.68
CA THR A 154 8.39 -6.77 -11.52
C THR A 154 8.56 -7.18 -12.97
N HIS A 155 7.58 -7.86 -13.54
CA HIS A 155 7.61 -8.35 -14.93
C HIS A 155 6.20 -8.37 -15.56
N PRO A 156 6.07 -8.30 -16.90
CA PRO A 156 4.78 -8.44 -17.55
C PRO A 156 4.22 -9.84 -17.32
N THR A 157 2.90 -9.94 -17.25
CA THR A 157 2.20 -11.22 -17.18
C THR A 157 1.26 -11.39 -18.36
N PHE A 158 1.00 -12.64 -18.76
CA PHE A 158 0.15 -13.09 -19.88
C PHE A 158 0.21 -12.23 -21.17
N ASP A 159 -0.49 -11.09 -21.19
CA ASP A 159 -0.66 -10.17 -22.32
C ASP A 159 -0.17 -8.73 -22.02
N GLY A 160 0.64 -8.54 -20.97
CA GLY A 160 1.21 -7.26 -20.58
C GLY A 160 2.29 -6.75 -21.53
N ASP A 161 2.30 -5.43 -21.76
CA ASP A 161 3.34 -4.78 -22.55
C ASP A 161 4.64 -4.68 -21.76
N LYS A 162 5.64 -5.45 -22.18
CA LYS A 162 6.98 -5.43 -21.59
C LYS A 162 7.59 -4.02 -21.53
N ASN A 163 7.38 -3.19 -22.54
CA ASN A 163 7.95 -1.84 -22.57
C ASN A 163 7.30 -0.93 -21.51
N GLU A 164 6.00 -1.09 -21.28
CA GLU A 164 5.29 -0.39 -20.22
C GLU A 164 5.78 -0.83 -18.85
N VAL A 165 5.89 -2.14 -18.60
CA VAL A 165 6.38 -2.65 -17.31
C VAL A 165 7.82 -2.21 -17.05
N ASP A 166 8.71 -2.30 -18.04
CA ASP A 166 10.12 -1.92 -17.90
C ASP A 166 10.30 -0.43 -17.55
N LYS A 167 9.36 0.45 -17.95
CA LYS A 167 9.37 1.87 -17.58
C LYS A 167 9.19 2.10 -16.07
N TYR A 168 8.45 1.22 -15.38
CA TYR A 168 8.09 1.40 -13.98
C TYR A 168 8.73 0.39 -13.03
N LYS A 169 9.32 -0.71 -13.51
CA LYS A 169 9.77 -1.83 -12.66
C LYS A 169 10.81 -1.46 -11.58
N GLU A 170 11.60 -0.41 -11.80
CA GLU A 170 12.56 0.13 -10.82
C GLU A 170 12.08 1.45 -10.18
N SER A 171 10.89 1.92 -10.56
CA SER A 171 10.33 3.18 -10.09
C SER A 171 9.53 3.00 -8.82
N ALA A 172 9.68 3.95 -7.90
CA ALA A 172 8.79 4.10 -6.76
C ALA A 172 7.32 4.34 -7.17
N ASP A 173 7.07 4.77 -8.41
CA ASP A 173 5.73 5.03 -8.94
C ASP A 173 4.99 3.77 -9.38
N PHE A 174 5.60 2.58 -9.30
CA PHE A 174 4.91 1.32 -9.63
C PHE A 174 3.74 1.05 -8.66
N ILE A 175 3.94 1.38 -7.38
CA ILE A 175 2.88 1.38 -6.37
C ILE A 175 2.62 2.81 -5.89
N THR A 176 1.47 3.01 -5.27
CA THR A 176 1.20 4.17 -4.42
C THR A 176 0.77 3.67 -3.05
N TYR A 177 1.36 4.20 -1.99
CA TYR A 177 0.90 3.94 -0.62
C TYR A 177 0.65 5.24 0.15
N ILE A 178 -0.47 5.30 0.86
CA ILE A 178 -0.79 6.40 1.78
C ILE A 178 -0.99 5.89 3.18
N TYR A 179 -0.19 6.43 4.08
CA TYR A 179 -0.35 6.24 5.51
C TYR A 179 -1.64 6.89 6.00
N CYS A 180 -2.52 6.08 6.57
CA CYS A 180 -3.79 6.51 7.14
C CYS A 180 -3.84 6.24 8.65
N ASP A 181 -2.68 6.11 9.28
CA ASP A 181 -2.57 5.86 10.71
C ASP A 181 -3.26 6.96 11.52
N THR A 182 -3.83 6.57 12.65
CA THR A 182 -4.60 7.43 13.55
C THR A 182 -3.96 7.52 14.93
N ASP A 183 -4.34 8.54 15.70
CA ASP A 183 -4.05 8.67 17.12
C ASP A 183 -5.39 8.76 17.90
N PRO A 184 -5.76 7.74 18.70
CA PRO A 184 -5.02 6.52 18.98
C PRO A 184 -4.98 5.53 17.79
N LEU A 185 -4.02 4.59 17.81
CA LEU A 185 -3.74 3.65 16.71
C LEU A 185 -4.97 2.82 16.32
N SER A 186 -5.77 2.39 17.30
CA SER A 186 -6.96 1.55 17.14
C SER A 186 -8.24 2.33 16.84
N ALA A 187 -8.17 3.65 16.63
CA ALA A 187 -9.34 4.44 16.22
C ALA A 187 -9.60 4.35 14.70
N ARG A 188 -10.84 4.63 14.30
CA ARG A 188 -11.30 4.61 12.91
C ARG A 188 -11.49 6.03 12.39
N ILE A 189 -11.14 6.28 11.13
CA ILE A 189 -11.23 7.61 10.53
C ILE A 189 -12.69 8.08 10.46
N LYS A 190 -13.61 7.22 10.02
CA LYS A 190 -15.06 7.48 10.04
C LYS A 190 -15.65 7.88 11.40
N ASP A 191 -15.03 7.48 12.51
CA ASP A 191 -15.46 7.86 13.86
C ASP A 191 -14.87 9.22 14.31
N GLY A 192 -14.21 9.95 13.39
CA GLY A 192 -13.60 11.25 13.66
C GLY A 192 -12.20 11.17 14.28
N ALA A 193 -11.51 10.03 14.15
CA ALA A 193 -10.15 9.88 14.66
C ALA A 193 -9.17 10.87 14.02
N LYS A 194 -8.20 11.33 14.80
CA LYS A 194 -7.13 12.20 14.30
C LYS A 194 -6.20 11.38 13.40
N VAL A 195 -6.22 11.67 12.10
CA VAL A 195 -5.27 11.09 11.15
C VAL A 195 -3.88 11.70 11.36
N VAL A 196 -2.87 10.85 11.52
CA VAL A 196 -1.47 11.24 11.75
C VAL A 196 -0.52 10.72 10.68
N GLY A 197 -0.96 9.87 9.76
CA GLY A 197 -0.08 9.22 8.78
C GLY A 197 0.84 10.14 7.96
N SER A 198 0.44 11.39 7.69
CA SER A 198 1.27 12.38 6.98
C SER A 198 2.37 13.02 7.84
N THR A 199 2.28 12.92 9.17
CA THR A 199 3.22 13.55 10.13
C THR A 199 3.93 12.54 11.02
N ASN A 200 3.29 11.41 11.31
CA ASN A 200 3.84 10.27 12.04
C ASN A 200 3.36 8.96 11.39
N PRO A 201 3.91 8.58 10.23
CA PRO A 201 3.57 7.32 9.58
C PRO A 201 4.02 6.13 10.42
N ILE A 202 3.14 5.17 10.60
CA ILE A 202 3.42 3.87 11.23
C ILE A 202 3.26 2.77 10.18
N GLY A 203 2.32 2.94 9.25
CA GLY A 203 1.98 1.95 8.22
C GLY A 203 1.23 0.76 8.79
N TYR A 204 0.54 0.95 9.92
CA TYR A 204 -0.43 -0.02 10.42
C TYR A 204 -1.61 -0.11 9.48
N LYS A 205 -2.10 1.02 8.98
CA LYS A 205 -3.24 1.11 8.05
C LYS A 205 -3.02 2.15 6.96
N GLY A 206 -3.54 1.90 5.77
CA GLY A 206 -3.36 2.78 4.62
C GLY A 206 -4.10 2.36 3.37
N TYR A 207 -3.85 3.10 2.29
CA TYR A 207 -4.31 2.76 0.94
C TYR A 207 -3.14 2.36 0.07
N LEU A 208 -3.28 1.25 -0.63
CA LEU A 208 -2.36 0.78 -1.66
C LEU A 208 -3.00 0.92 -3.04
N GLY A 209 -2.22 1.19 -4.06
CA GLY A 209 -2.64 1.13 -5.47
C GLY A 209 -1.47 0.72 -6.36
N PHE A 210 -1.80 0.18 -7.54
CA PHE A 210 -0.83 -0.32 -8.52
C PHE A 210 -0.98 0.43 -9.83
N SER A 211 0.11 0.92 -10.39
CA SER A 211 0.06 1.81 -11.56
C SER A 211 0.04 1.06 -12.90
N VAL A 212 0.62 -0.14 -12.97
CA VAL A 212 0.84 -0.85 -14.24
C VAL A 212 -0.01 -2.12 -14.29
N PRO A 213 -1.08 -2.16 -15.12
CA PRO A 213 -1.87 -3.37 -15.30
C PRO A 213 -1.09 -4.45 -16.06
N ARG A 214 -1.58 -5.69 -16.02
CA ARG A 214 -0.97 -6.86 -16.67
C ARG A 214 0.49 -7.06 -16.30
N SER A 215 0.78 -6.92 -15.02
CA SER A 215 2.11 -7.17 -14.45
C SER A 215 2.05 -8.03 -13.20
N GLU A 216 3.19 -8.61 -12.83
CA GLU A 216 3.40 -9.32 -11.59
C GLU A 216 4.55 -8.70 -10.82
N CYS A 217 4.47 -8.72 -9.49
CA CYS A 217 5.56 -8.28 -8.62
C CYS A 217 5.53 -8.97 -7.25
N SER A 218 6.64 -8.84 -6.53
CA SER A 218 6.75 -9.14 -5.11
C SER A 218 6.57 -7.83 -4.31
N LEU A 219 5.49 -7.71 -3.54
CA LEU A 219 5.29 -6.58 -2.60
C LEU A 219 5.99 -6.91 -1.28
N HIS A 220 6.95 -6.08 -0.89
CA HIS A 220 7.63 -6.19 0.39
C HIS A 220 7.05 -5.20 1.40
N ILE A 221 6.75 -5.71 2.60
CA ILE A 221 6.29 -4.91 3.74
C ILE A 221 7.34 -5.08 4.84
N THR A 222 8.02 -3.99 5.21
CA THR A 222 9.14 -4.03 6.15
C THR A 222 8.88 -3.09 7.32
N LEU A 223 8.76 -3.65 8.53
CA LEU A 223 8.75 -2.86 9.77
C LEU A 223 10.19 -2.52 10.18
N CYS A 224 10.49 -1.23 10.32
CA CYS A 224 11.79 -0.76 10.78
C CYS A 224 11.72 -0.04 12.12
N ASP A 225 12.72 -0.26 12.97
CA ASP A 225 13.08 0.63 14.08
C ASP A 225 13.93 1.79 13.56
N LEU A 226 13.43 3.00 13.76
CA LEU A 226 14.08 4.24 13.39
C LEU A 226 14.60 5.00 14.61
N THR A 227 14.69 4.36 15.79
CA THR A 227 15.13 5.00 17.05
C THR A 227 16.46 5.76 16.91
N SER A 228 17.42 5.19 16.16
CA SER A 228 18.76 5.76 15.98
C SER A 228 18.81 7.01 15.08
N ILE A 229 17.80 7.20 14.23
CA ILE A 229 17.79 8.23 13.17
C ILE A 229 16.53 9.10 13.17
N GLY A 230 15.52 8.75 13.96
CA GLY A 230 14.19 9.37 13.92
C GLY A 230 13.43 9.05 12.64
N LYS A 231 12.16 9.48 12.58
CA LYS A 231 11.28 9.27 11.41
C LYS A 231 11.42 10.31 10.31
N LEU A 232 12.14 11.40 10.57
CA LEU A 232 12.17 12.56 9.67
C LEU A 232 13.47 12.61 8.87
N SER A 233 13.34 12.69 7.55
CA SER A 233 14.41 13.03 6.62
C SER A 233 14.17 14.45 6.10
N SER A 234 15.10 15.37 6.40
CA SER A 234 15.01 16.78 6.00
C SER A 234 13.71 17.47 6.43
N GLY A 235 13.19 17.13 7.62
CA GLY A 235 11.98 17.73 8.21
C GLY A 235 10.66 17.08 7.81
N SER A 236 10.67 16.08 6.93
CA SER A 236 9.47 15.32 6.52
C SER A 236 9.65 13.84 6.83
N PRO A 237 8.57 13.09 7.10
CA PRO A 237 8.68 11.64 7.30
C PRO A 237 9.29 10.91 6.10
N TYR A 238 9.99 9.81 6.35
CA TYR A 238 10.45 8.93 5.27
C TYR A 238 9.26 8.46 4.42
N ARG A 239 9.44 8.50 3.09
CA ARG A 239 8.42 7.97 2.16
C ARG A 239 8.36 6.45 2.28
N TYR A 240 7.21 5.87 1.95
CA TYR A 240 6.97 4.43 2.07
C TYR A 240 7.97 3.54 1.34
N TYR A 241 8.57 4.02 0.24
CA TYR A 241 9.55 3.27 -0.53
C TYR A 241 11.01 3.57 -0.14
N GLN A 242 11.24 4.44 0.85
CA GLN A 242 12.57 4.92 1.23
C GLN A 242 13.02 4.33 2.56
N ILE A 243 13.29 3.02 2.59
CA ILE A 243 13.84 2.35 3.77
C ILE A 243 15.24 2.95 4.06
N PRO A 244 15.46 3.62 5.20
CA PRO A 244 16.76 4.17 5.53
C PRO A 244 17.74 3.05 5.86
N THR A 245 18.98 3.13 5.37
CA THR A 245 20.00 2.09 5.55
C THR A 245 20.45 1.92 7.00
N GLN A 246 20.25 2.94 7.84
CA GLN A 246 20.55 2.91 9.27
C GLN A 246 19.36 2.43 10.13
N GLY A 247 18.17 2.22 9.53
CA GLY A 247 17.03 1.65 10.21
C GLY A 247 17.20 0.15 10.42
N GLU A 248 16.86 -0.34 11.60
CA GLU A 248 16.91 -1.78 11.90
C GLU A 248 15.62 -2.44 11.41
N LYS A 249 15.73 -3.47 10.57
CA LYS A 249 14.57 -4.21 10.10
C LYS A 249 14.15 -5.24 11.15
N LEU A 250 12.90 -5.15 11.61
CA LEU A 250 12.36 -6.01 12.67
C LEU A 250 11.49 -7.13 12.11
N VAL A 251 10.68 -6.82 11.08
CA VAL A 251 9.78 -7.77 10.43
C VAL A 251 9.80 -7.51 8.93
N GLU A 252 9.98 -8.55 8.14
CA GLU A 252 9.96 -8.51 6.68
C GLU A 252 8.93 -9.52 6.17
N LEU A 253 7.97 -9.04 5.38
CA LEU A 253 6.93 -9.85 4.74
C LEU A 253 7.06 -9.67 3.22
N THR A 254 6.82 -10.75 2.48
CA THR A 254 6.77 -10.70 1.00
C THR A 254 5.47 -11.31 0.52
N LEU A 255 4.69 -10.53 -0.22
CA LEU A 255 3.40 -10.89 -0.78
C LEU A 255 3.48 -10.89 -2.32
N PRO A 256 3.28 -12.04 -3.00
CA PRO A 256 3.14 -12.07 -4.44
C PRO A 256 1.87 -11.34 -4.90
N VAL A 257 1.99 -10.52 -5.94
CA VAL A 257 0.87 -9.76 -6.52
C VAL A 257 0.81 -10.00 -8.02
N THR A 258 -0.39 -10.29 -8.53
CA THR A 258 -0.69 -10.26 -9.97
C THR A 258 -1.69 -9.15 -10.22
N ILE A 259 -1.28 -8.15 -11.00
CA ILE A 259 -2.13 -7.07 -11.46
C ILE A 259 -2.71 -7.47 -12.82
N PHE A 260 -3.90 -8.06 -12.84
CA PHE A 260 -4.39 -8.77 -14.03
C PHE A 260 -5.01 -7.85 -15.11
N ALA A 261 -5.51 -6.68 -14.74
CA ALA A 261 -6.15 -5.76 -15.68
C ALA A 261 -6.11 -4.30 -15.18
N HIS A 262 -6.46 -3.36 -16.06
CA HIS A 262 -6.76 -1.99 -15.69
C HIS A 262 -8.11 -1.94 -14.95
N GLY A 263 -8.22 -1.10 -13.92
CA GLY A 263 -9.43 -0.97 -13.09
C GLY A 263 -10.66 -0.41 -13.79
N TYR A 264 -10.55 -0.02 -15.07
CA TYR A 264 -11.66 0.46 -15.90
C TYR A 264 -12.00 -0.51 -17.04
N GLU A 265 -11.32 -1.65 -17.12
CA GLU A 265 -11.69 -2.70 -18.07
C GLU A 265 -12.94 -3.43 -17.57
N ALA A 266 -13.85 -3.69 -18.51
CA ALA A 266 -15.08 -4.42 -18.29
C ALA A 266 -15.40 -5.25 -19.54
N VAL A 267 -16.27 -6.25 -19.38
CA VAL A 267 -16.92 -6.88 -20.53
C VAL A 267 -18.13 -6.06 -20.94
N GLU A 268 -18.34 -5.92 -22.24
CA GLU A 268 -19.54 -5.29 -22.82
C GLU A 268 -20.58 -6.33 -23.26
N HIS A 269 -20.16 -7.59 -23.39
CA HIS A 269 -21.00 -8.72 -23.79
C HIS A 269 -21.10 -9.74 -22.64
N TYR A 270 -22.25 -10.40 -22.53
CA TYR A 270 -22.57 -11.30 -21.40
C TYR A 270 -22.79 -12.75 -21.80
N GLU A 271 -22.51 -13.08 -23.06
CA GLU A 271 -22.56 -14.43 -23.60
C GLU A 271 -21.23 -14.72 -24.30
N LEU A 272 -20.59 -15.83 -23.94
CA LEU A 272 -19.24 -16.16 -24.43
C LEU A 272 -19.12 -16.18 -25.96
N GLU A 273 -20.16 -16.62 -26.65
CA GLU A 273 -20.20 -16.69 -28.12
C GLU A 273 -20.23 -15.33 -28.81
N ASN A 274 -20.60 -14.27 -28.08
CA ASN A 274 -20.73 -12.91 -28.58
C ASN A 274 -19.57 -11.99 -28.13
N MET A 275 -18.57 -12.55 -27.45
CA MET A 275 -17.45 -11.78 -26.90
C MET A 275 -16.57 -11.18 -28.00
N THR A 276 -16.22 -9.91 -27.84
CA THR A 276 -15.21 -9.25 -28.67
C THR A 276 -13.80 -9.70 -28.28
N GLU A 277 -12.80 -9.31 -29.07
CA GLU A 277 -11.39 -9.50 -28.71
C GLU A 277 -11.04 -8.82 -27.37
N SER A 278 -11.61 -7.63 -27.11
CA SER A 278 -11.40 -6.91 -25.85
C SER A 278 -12.03 -7.64 -24.66
N ASP A 279 -13.27 -8.12 -24.80
CA ASP A 279 -13.93 -8.90 -23.75
C ASP A 279 -13.13 -10.18 -23.45
N MET A 280 -12.73 -10.90 -24.49
CA MET A 280 -11.94 -12.12 -24.34
C MET A 280 -10.57 -11.85 -23.73
N LYS A 281 -9.94 -10.72 -24.06
CA LYS A 281 -8.69 -10.31 -23.43
C LYS A 281 -8.86 -10.16 -21.91
N TYR A 282 -9.89 -9.44 -21.47
CA TYR A 282 -10.16 -9.26 -20.04
C TYR A 282 -10.52 -10.58 -19.33
N LEU A 283 -11.38 -11.41 -19.94
CA LEU A 283 -11.73 -12.74 -19.42
C LEU A 283 -10.51 -13.66 -19.33
N ASN A 284 -9.59 -13.61 -20.29
CA ASN A 284 -8.35 -14.38 -20.27
C ASN A 284 -7.43 -13.96 -19.14
N SER A 285 -7.29 -12.65 -18.90
CA SER A 285 -6.48 -12.13 -17.79
C SER A 285 -7.03 -12.60 -16.44
N ILE A 286 -8.35 -12.56 -16.23
CA ILE A 286 -8.99 -13.08 -15.01
C ILE A 286 -8.79 -14.59 -14.89
N ALA A 287 -9.09 -15.34 -15.95
CA ALA A 287 -8.94 -16.79 -16.00
C ALA A 287 -7.53 -17.23 -15.60
N HIS A 288 -6.51 -16.54 -16.12
CA HIS A 288 -5.12 -16.81 -15.76
C HIS A 288 -4.82 -16.47 -14.31
N ALA A 289 -5.17 -15.26 -13.86
CA ALA A 289 -4.84 -14.79 -12.51
C ALA A 289 -5.44 -15.66 -11.40
N TYR A 290 -6.67 -16.17 -11.62
CA TYR A 290 -7.39 -16.99 -10.65
C TYR A 290 -7.31 -18.49 -10.91
N GLY A 291 -6.72 -18.93 -12.03
CA GLY A 291 -6.64 -20.33 -12.41
C GLY A 291 -8.02 -20.95 -12.71
N ILE A 292 -8.91 -20.18 -13.34
CA ILE A 292 -10.28 -20.57 -13.68
C ILE A 292 -10.53 -20.55 -15.18
N THR A 293 -11.67 -21.05 -15.64
CA THR A 293 -12.08 -20.97 -17.05
C THR A 293 -12.62 -19.59 -17.41
N GLN A 294 -12.63 -19.24 -18.70
CA GLN A 294 -13.27 -18.01 -19.21
C GLN A 294 -14.75 -17.94 -18.84
N LYS A 295 -15.44 -19.09 -18.80
CA LYS A 295 -16.84 -19.15 -18.37
C LYS A 295 -16.98 -18.80 -16.90
N GLU A 296 -16.14 -19.38 -16.03
CA GLU A 296 -16.16 -19.05 -14.60
C GLU A 296 -15.79 -17.58 -14.37
N ALA A 297 -14.83 -17.03 -15.12
CA ALA A 297 -14.51 -15.60 -15.08
C ALA A 297 -15.72 -14.73 -15.46
N LEU A 298 -16.43 -15.08 -16.53
CA LEU A 298 -17.64 -14.37 -16.93
C LEU A 298 -18.75 -14.50 -15.86
N ASP A 299 -18.97 -15.70 -15.34
CA ASP A 299 -19.96 -15.94 -14.27
C ASP A 299 -19.64 -15.06 -13.04
N GLU A 300 -18.37 -14.94 -12.63
CA GLU A 300 -17.93 -14.07 -11.53
C GLU A 300 -18.17 -12.58 -11.82
N ILE A 301 -17.92 -12.12 -13.04
CA ILE A 301 -18.22 -10.74 -13.45
C ILE A 301 -19.72 -10.47 -13.40
N LEU A 302 -20.54 -11.38 -13.94
CA LEU A 302 -21.99 -11.25 -13.93
C LEU A 302 -22.56 -11.22 -12.51
N ILE A 303 -22.01 -12.06 -11.60
CA ILE A 303 -22.36 -12.01 -10.18
C ILE A 303 -22.05 -10.62 -9.61
N ARG A 304 -20.89 -10.03 -9.89
CA ARG A 304 -20.54 -8.68 -9.44
C ARG A 304 -21.42 -7.58 -10.04
N LEU A 305 -21.80 -7.69 -11.32
CA LEU A 305 -22.63 -6.69 -12.01
C LEU A 305 -24.09 -6.70 -11.54
N HIS A 306 -24.59 -7.88 -11.18
CA HIS A 306 -25.95 -8.05 -10.67
C HIS A 306 -26.03 -8.03 -9.14
N ASP A 307 -24.91 -7.75 -8.47
CA ASP A 307 -24.88 -7.58 -7.02
C ASP A 307 -25.59 -6.27 -6.65
N ASP A 308 -26.69 -6.40 -5.93
CA ASP A 308 -27.47 -5.29 -5.36
C ASP A 308 -27.14 -5.06 -3.89
N SER A 309 -26.10 -5.71 -3.37
CA SER A 309 -25.61 -5.51 -2.00
C SER A 309 -25.22 -4.04 -1.79
N GLU A 310 -25.77 -3.43 -0.75
CA GLU A 310 -25.41 -2.05 -0.38
C GLU A 310 -23.91 -1.95 -0.11
N HIS A 311 -23.27 -0.87 -0.57
CA HIS A 311 -21.93 -0.50 -0.12
C HIS A 311 -21.93 -0.47 1.40
N THR A 312 -21.04 -1.24 2.03
CA THR A 312 -21.01 -1.31 3.48
C THR A 312 -20.06 -0.26 4.02
N ASP A 313 -20.55 0.63 4.88
CA ASP A 313 -19.71 1.50 5.72
C ASP A 313 -19.08 0.72 6.88
N SER A 314 -19.14 -0.62 6.86
CA SER A 314 -18.52 -1.47 7.87
C SER A 314 -16.99 -1.37 7.86
N GLY A 315 -16.41 -0.76 6.81
CA GLY A 315 -15.05 -0.20 6.72
C GLY A 315 -14.29 -0.25 8.02
N TYR A 316 -13.45 -1.28 8.21
CA TYR A 316 -12.89 -1.57 9.53
C TYR A 316 -12.14 -0.37 10.10
N TRP A 317 -11.43 0.37 9.24
CA TRP A 317 -10.54 1.46 9.64
C TRP A 317 -10.87 2.84 9.09
N PHE A 318 -11.43 2.87 7.89
CA PHE A 318 -11.53 4.07 7.07
C PHE A 318 -12.95 4.64 7.18
#